data_AF-A0AAJ1R8N8-F1
#
_entry.id   AF-A0AAJ1R8N8-F1
#
_cell.length_a   1.000
_cell.length_b   1.000
_cell.length_c   1.000
_cell.angle_alpha   90.00
_cell.angle_beta   90.00
_cell.angle_gamma   90.00
#
_symmetry.space_group_name_H-M   'P 1'
#
loop_
_entity.id
_entity.type
_entity.pdbx_description
1 polymer ?
#
loop_
_entity_poly.entity_id
_entity_poly.type
_entity_poly.pdbx_seq_one_letter_code
_entity_poly.pdbx_strand_id
1 'polypeptide(L)'
;MTDKLSKSSLANKTLVIFLWIIASLFVTSGLVKTAARQYFLIVKHVNISARSFNENTANISTSLILNIVAELLFFALLMIGNRLFFHIQMKLATRRFAWGLLYVLPICLFLIGNLIQAVNTVMHTTLDPTVTSLSIIFSLIVGLTEETAFRGIMLGNLLKHSNKSLSYYFVIVLVQGFFFGGLHLVNLGRQTFSVTFSQVIYASAIGIIFGVVYTKTGSLIITILAHALIDALAFIADPSAILAKNAATVPSATYLVMGGILLFMIAYAALTILLADKSKMTRIWQ
;
A
#
# COMPACT_ATOMS: atom_id res chain seq x y z
N MET A 1 -23.19 26.40 5.55
CA MET A 1 -22.61 26.09 6.88
C MET A 1 -21.69 24.89 6.72
N THR A 2 -20.38 25.08 6.78
CA THR A 2 -19.43 23.97 6.81
C THR A 2 -19.39 23.45 8.24
N ASP A 3 -20.07 22.34 8.51
CA ASP A 3 -19.98 21.67 9.81
C ASP A 3 -18.51 21.35 10.08
N LYS A 4 -17.93 22.07 11.05
CA LYS A 4 -16.61 21.75 11.58
C LYS A 4 -16.76 20.42 12.33
N LEU A 5 -16.47 19.32 11.65
CA LEU A 5 -16.39 18.00 12.29
C LEU A 5 -15.43 18.10 13.49
N SER A 6 -15.93 17.75 14.67
CA SER A 6 -15.13 17.67 15.88
C SER A 6 -14.01 16.62 15.70
N LYS A 7 -12.93 16.71 16.50
CA LYS A 7 -11.83 15.74 16.44
C LYS A 7 -12.31 14.29 16.65
N SER A 8 -13.28 14.09 17.54
CA SER A 8 -13.88 12.77 17.81
C SER A 8 -14.68 12.25 16.62
N SER A 9 -15.45 13.11 15.95
CA SER A 9 -16.19 12.75 14.74
C SER A 9 -15.25 12.34 13.59
N LEU A 10 -14.11 13.02 13.46
CA LEU A 10 -13.12 12.70 12.44
C LEU A 10 -12.41 11.37 12.71
N ALA A 11 -12.04 11.10 13.96
CA ALA A 11 -11.42 9.85 14.38
C ALA A 11 -12.37 8.66 14.16
N ASN A 12 -13.64 8.79 14.56
CA ASN A 12 -14.66 7.75 14.33
C ASN A 12 -14.85 7.48 12.84
N LYS A 13 -14.94 8.53 12.02
CA LYS A 13 -15.04 8.38 10.56
C LYS A 13 -13.81 7.70 9.95
N THR A 14 -12.61 8.03 10.42
CA THR A 14 -11.36 7.37 10.00
C THR A 14 -11.37 5.88 10.36
N LEU A 15 -11.86 5.50 11.53
CA LEU A 15 -12.01 4.09 11.91
C LEU A 15 -13.01 3.36 11.01
N VAL A 16 -14.17 3.97 10.72
CA VAL A 16 -15.16 3.40 9.80
C VAL A 16 -14.57 3.23 8.39
N ILE A 17 -13.80 4.20 7.90
CA ILE A 17 -13.07 4.09 6.63
C ILE A 17 -12.12 2.89 6.67
N PHE A 18 -11.33 2.73 7.74
CA PHE A 18 -10.41 1.60 7.86
C PHE A 18 -11.13 0.24 7.91
N LEU A 19 -12.26 0.16 8.61
CA LEU A 19 -13.10 -1.05 8.61
C LEU A 19 -13.66 -1.35 7.22
N TRP A 20 -14.04 -0.32 6.45
CA TRP A 20 -14.46 -0.48 5.06
C TRP A 20 -13.32 -0.98 4.15
N ILE A 21 -12.11 -0.46 4.33
CA ILE A 21 -10.90 -0.91 3.61
C ILE A 21 -10.69 -2.42 3.87
N ILE A 22 -10.69 -2.83 5.14
CA ILE A 22 -10.53 -4.24 5.53
C ILE A 22 -11.66 -5.11 4.97
N ALA A 23 -12.92 -4.69 5.15
CA ALA A 23 -14.07 -5.44 4.67
C ALA A 23 -14.03 -5.61 3.15
N SER A 24 -13.69 -4.55 2.40
CA SER A 24 -13.57 -4.59 0.95
C SER A 24 -12.50 -5.58 0.51
N LEU A 25 -11.31 -5.54 1.13
CA LEU A 25 -10.22 -6.48 0.86
C LEU A 25 -10.64 -7.95 1.09
N PHE A 26 -11.28 -8.25 2.23
CA PHE A 26 -11.73 -9.61 2.54
C PHE A 26 -12.85 -10.09 1.62
N VAL A 27 -13.80 -9.21 1.29
CA VAL A 27 -14.91 -9.53 0.38
C VAL A 27 -14.38 -9.83 -1.02
N THR A 28 -13.51 -8.99 -1.58
CA THR A 28 -13.02 -9.16 -2.95
C THR A 28 -12.12 -10.37 -3.07
N SER A 29 -11.18 -10.56 -2.13
CA SER A 29 -10.32 -11.75 -2.10
C SER A 29 -11.12 -13.04 -1.91
N GLY A 30 -12.13 -13.05 -1.04
CA GLY A 30 -13.02 -14.20 -0.83
C GLY A 30 -13.86 -14.54 -2.07
N LEU A 31 -14.41 -13.53 -2.74
CA LEU A 31 -15.17 -13.69 -3.98
C LEU A 31 -14.30 -14.27 -5.10
N VAL A 32 -13.14 -13.67 -5.36
CA VAL A 32 -12.21 -14.15 -6.40
C VAL A 32 -11.74 -15.56 -6.10
N LYS A 33 -11.39 -15.87 -4.85
CA LYS A 33 -11.02 -17.23 -4.44
C LYS A 33 -12.13 -18.24 -4.72
N THR A 34 -13.37 -17.89 -4.42
CA THR A 34 -14.53 -18.78 -4.61
C THR A 34 -14.83 -18.99 -6.10
N ALA A 35 -14.84 -17.91 -6.88
CA ALA A 35 -15.07 -17.96 -8.32
C ALA A 35 -13.97 -18.76 -9.03
N ALA A 36 -12.71 -18.52 -8.66
CA ALA A 36 -11.59 -19.23 -9.25
C ALA A 36 -11.64 -20.74 -8.90
N ARG A 37 -12.04 -21.11 -7.68
CA ARG A 37 -12.30 -22.51 -7.29
C ARG A 37 -13.33 -23.19 -8.19
N GLN A 38 -14.45 -22.53 -8.46
CA GLN A 38 -15.47 -23.06 -9.35
C GLN A 38 -14.96 -23.19 -10.80
N TYR A 39 -14.24 -22.19 -11.30
CA TYR A 39 -13.67 -22.22 -12.65
C TYR A 39 -12.73 -23.42 -12.86
N PHE A 40 -11.76 -23.63 -11.95
CA PHE A 40 -10.82 -24.75 -12.09
C PHE A 40 -11.49 -26.12 -11.91
N LEU A 41 -12.50 -26.22 -11.04
CA LEU A 41 -13.30 -27.43 -10.88
C LEU A 41 -14.07 -27.80 -12.15
N ILE A 42 -14.77 -26.82 -12.73
CA ILE A 42 -15.71 -27.05 -13.84
C ILE A 42 -14.97 -27.14 -15.18
N VAL A 43 -14.04 -26.22 -15.44
CA VAL A 43 -13.44 -26.03 -16.77
C VAL A 43 -12.13 -26.81 -16.91
N LYS A 44 -11.35 -26.90 -15.83
CA LYS A 44 -10.05 -27.61 -15.84
C LYS A 44 -10.15 -29.03 -15.28
N HIS A 45 -11.31 -29.43 -14.74
CA HIS A 45 -11.52 -30.71 -14.06
C HIS A 45 -10.52 -30.97 -12.92
N VAL A 46 -10.05 -29.91 -12.28
CA VAL A 46 -9.07 -29.98 -11.18
C VAL A 46 -9.76 -29.60 -9.87
N ASN A 47 -9.74 -30.50 -8.88
CA ASN A 47 -10.25 -30.20 -7.55
C ASN A 47 -9.25 -29.39 -6.74
N ILE A 48 -9.52 -28.09 -6.65
CA ILE A 48 -8.73 -27.17 -5.87
C ILE A 48 -9.42 -26.94 -4.52
N SER A 49 -8.89 -27.51 -3.44
CA SER A 49 -9.29 -27.24 -2.05
C SER A 49 -8.90 -25.81 -1.64
N ALA A 50 -9.49 -25.29 -0.55
CA ALA A 50 -9.17 -23.95 -0.05
C ALA A 50 -7.67 -23.77 0.34
N ARG A 51 -6.96 -24.89 0.59
CA ARG A 51 -5.50 -24.94 0.77
C ARG A 51 -4.75 -25.20 -0.54
N SER A 52 -5.28 -26.07 -1.42
CA SER A 52 -4.67 -26.41 -2.72
C SER A 52 -4.92 -25.38 -3.83
N PHE A 53 -5.68 -24.31 -3.56
CA PHE A 53 -5.63 -23.05 -4.33
C PHE A 53 -4.25 -22.40 -4.32
N ASN A 54 -3.32 -22.99 -3.57
CA ASN A 54 -1.92 -22.65 -3.53
C ASN A 54 -1.00 -23.82 -3.93
N GLU A 55 -1.54 -25.02 -4.17
CA GLU A 55 -0.77 -26.20 -4.62
C GLU A 55 -0.93 -26.41 -6.13
N ASN A 56 -2.09 -26.03 -6.72
CA ASN A 56 -2.32 -26.07 -8.17
C ASN A 56 -2.20 -24.70 -8.87
N THR A 57 -1.98 -23.60 -8.15
CA THR A 57 -1.56 -22.30 -8.71
C THR A 57 -0.05 -22.17 -8.80
N ALA A 58 0.68 -23.27 -9.05
CA ALA A 58 2.12 -23.23 -9.35
C ALA A 58 2.47 -22.33 -10.56
N ASN A 59 1.45 -21.88 -11.32
CA ASN A 59 1.60 -20.89 -12.37
C ASN A 59 1.47 -19.46 -11.82
N ILE A 60 2.63 -18.79 -11.70
CA ILE A 60 2.79 -17.39 -11.28
C ILE A 60 1.83 -16.47 -12.05
N SER A 61 1.70 -16.63 -13.38
CA SER A 61 0.84 -15.80 -14.22
C SER A 61 -0.63 -15.91 -13.84
N THR A 62 -1.10 -17.12 -13.51
CA THR A 62 -2.49 -17.31 -13.03
C THR A 62 -2.72 -16.61 -11.70
N SER A 63 -1.77 -16.74 -10.76
CA SER A 63 -1.86 -16.04 -9.48
C SER A 63 -1.89 -14.53 -9.67
N LEU A 64 -1.03 -13.98 -10.52
CA LEU A 64 -1.01 -12.55 -10.85
C LEU A 64 -2.35 -12.08 -11.44
N ILE A 65 -2.94 -12.83 -12.39
CA ILE A 65 -4.25 -12.50 -12.97
C ILE A 65 -5.34 -12.44 -11.89
N LEU A 66 -5.39 -13.44 -11.01
CA LEU A 66 -6.41 -13.47 -9.95
C LEU A 66 -6.23 -12.33 -8.95
N ASN A 67 -4.99 -12.02 -8.56
CA ASN A 67 -4.70 -10.89 -7.68
C ASN A 67 -5.03 -9.55 -8.36
N ILE A 68 -4.73 -9.38 -9.65
CA ILE A 68 -5.15 -8.21 -10.43
C ILE A 68 -6.67 -8.03 -10.38
N VAL A 69 -7.43 -9.10 -10.61
CA VAL A 69 -8.90 -9.04 -10.55
C VAL A 69 -9.38 -8.68 -9.14
N ALA A 70 -8.81 -9.29 -8.09
CA ALA A 70 -9.16 -8.99 -6.71
C ALA A 70 -8.88 -7.53 -6.34
N GLU A 71 -7.73 -7.00 -6.77
CA GLU A 71 -7.29 -5.64 -6.50
C GLU A 71 -8.14 -4.61 -7.26
N LEU A 72 -8.51 -4.88 -8.51
CA LEU A 72 -9.45 -4.03 -9.27
C LEU A 72 -10.84 -3.99 -8.63
N LEU A 73 -11.35 -5.13 -8.15
CA LEU A 73 -12.62 -5.18 -7.42
C LEU A 73 -12.50 -4.44 -6.09
N PHE A 74 -11.36 -4.55 -5.40
CA PHE A 74 -11.10 -3.82 -4.17
C PHE A 74 -11.11 -2.30 -4.43
N PHE A 75 -10.41 -1.83 -5.46
CA PHE A 75 -10.47 -0.44 -5.91
C PHE A 75 -11.91 0.01 -6.21
N ALA A 76 -12.69 -0.79 -6.92
CA ALA A 76 -14.08 -0.48 -7.22
C ALA A 76 -14.92 -0.31 -5.93
N LEU A 77 -14.78 -1.20 -4.94
CA LEU A 77 -15.46 -1.09 -3.65
C LEU A 77 -15.01 0.14 -2.84
N LEU A 78 -13.73 0.51 -2.90
CA LEU A 78 -13.24 1.75 -2.29
C LEU A 78 -13.90 2.98 -2.92
N MET A 79 -14.00 3.02 -4.25
CA MET A 79 -14.62 4.12 -4.97
C MET A 79 -16.13 4.19 -4.72
N ILE A 80 -16.82 3.05 -4.65
CA ILE A 80 -18.24 2.96 -4.27
C ILE A 80 -18.44 3.47 -2.84
N GLY A 81 -17.65 2.98 -1.88
CA GLY A 81 -17.73 3.41 -0.48
C GLY A 81 -17.45 4.91 -0.31
N ASN A 82 -16.48 5.45 -1.06
CA ASN A 82 -16.21 6.88 -1.06
C ASN A 82 -17.36 7.69 -1.68
N ARG A 83 -18.00 7.19 -2.75
CA ARG A 83 -19.14 7.85 -3.41
C ARG A 83 -20.41 7.83 -2.55
N LEU A 84 -20.67 6.72 -1.86
CA LEU A 84 -21.93 6.53 -1.12
C LEU A 84 -21.85 7.03 0.33
N PHE A 85 -20.69 6.94 0.99
CA PHE A 85 -20.58 7.17 2.43
C PHE A 85 -19.58 8.29 2.78
N PHE A 86 -18.36 8.25 2.25
CA PHE A 86 -17.27 9.06 2.81
C PHE A 86 -17.14 10.45 2.21
N HIS A 87 -17.41 10.60 0.91
CA HIS A 87 -17.37 11.84 0.15
C HIS A 87 -16.03 12.59 0.32
N ILE A 88 -14.91 11.85 0.26
CA ILE A 88 -13.56 12.41 0.35
C ILE A 88 -13.08 12.84 -1.04
N GLN A 89 -12.70 14.11 -1.16
CA GLN A 89 -12.09 14.64 -2.38
C GLN A 89 -10.62 14.29 -2.42
N MET A 90 -10.18 13.70 -3.52
CA MET A 90 -8.81 13.28 -3.73
C MET A 90 -8.16 14.16 -4.80
N LYS A 91 -7.00 14.70 -4.49
CA LYS A 91 -6.19 15.44 -5.46
C LYS A 91 -5.24 14.46 -6.16
N LEU A 92 -5.54 14.12 -7.42
CA LEU A 92 -4.79 13.09 -8.17
C LEU A 92 -3.40 13.59 -8.56
N ALA A 93 -3.32 14.74 -9.23
CA ALA A 93 -2.08 15.36 -9.65
C ALA A 93 -2.10 16.87 -9.34
N THR A 94 -0.97 17.43 -8.94
CA THR A 94 -0.82 18.87 -8.72
C THR A 94 0.43 19.41 -9.40
N ARG A 95 0.48 20.73 -9.62
CA ARG A 95 1.69 21.41 -10.16
C ARG A 95 2.93 21.25 -9.26
N ARG A 96 2.79 20.68 -8.06
CA ARG A 96 3.89 20.43 -7.12
C ARG A 96 4.58 19.08 -7.34
N PHE A 97 4.32 18.40 -8.46
CA PHE A 97 4.89 17.09 -8.78
C PHE A 97 6.42 17.03 -8.61
N ALA A 98 7.15 17.98 -9.22
CA ALA A 98 8.61 18.02 -9.13
C ALA A 98 9.13 18.19 -7.68
N TRP A 99 8.43 18.98 -6.86
CA TRP A 99 8.78 19.15 -5.44
C TRP A 99 8.48 17.91 -4.60
N GLY A 100 7.55 17.06 -5.03
CA GLY A 100 7.24 15.81 -4.37
C GLY A 100 8.36 14.78 -4.46
N LEU A 101 9.18 14.83 -5.52
CA LEU A 101 10.34 13.93 -5.68
C LEU A 101 11.36 14.10 -4.54
N LEU A 102 11.54 15.33 -4.03
CA LEU A 102 12.40 15.60 -2.87
C LEU A 102 11.91 14.88 -1.60
N TYR A 103 10.60 14.77 -1.43
CA TYR A 103 10.02 14.12 -0.25
C TYR A 103 10.02 12.59 -0.34
N VAL A 104 10.23 12.04 -1.53
CA VAL A 104 10.38 10.60 -1.77
C VAL A 104 11.83 10.15 -1.57
N LEU A 105 12.82 11.04 -1.45
CA LEU A 105 14.24 10.68 -1.36
C LEU A 105 14.58 9.55 -0.35
N PRO A 106 14.01 9.49 0.86
CA PRO A 106 14.28 8.37 1.77
C PRO A 106 13.90 7.00 1.20
N ILE A 107 12.91 6.94 0.30
CA ILE A 107 12.48 5.72 -0.39
C ILE A 107 13.55 5.19 -1.35
N CYS A 108 14.50 6.03 -1.80
CA CYS A 108 15.62 5.58 -2.63
C CYS A 108 16.40 4.44 -1.97
N LEU A 109 16.46 4.37 -0.63
CA LEU A 109 17.06 3.25 0.09
C LEU A 109 16.43 1.90 -0.31
N PHE A 110 15.10 1.85 -0.39
CA PHE A 110 14.37 0.65 -0.79
C PHE A 110 14.46 0.38 -2.28
N LEU A 111 14.35 1.43 -3.10
CA LEU A 111 14.46 1.32 -4.55
C LEU A 111 15.83 0.77 -4.97
N ILE A 112 16.92 1.23 -4.36
CA ILE A 112 18.27 0.74 -4.66
C ILE A 112 18.39 -0.74 -4.29
N GLY A 113 17.92 -1.14 -3.10
CA GLY A 113 17.96 -2.55 -2.67
C GLY A 113 17.14 -3.47 -3.59
N ASN A 114 15.93 -3.06 -3.97
CA ASN A 114 15.08 -3.84 -4.88
C ASN A 114 15.65 -3.84 -6.31
N LEU A 115 16.21 -2.71 -6.78
CA LEU A 115 16.84 -2.61 -8.10
C LEU A 115 18.05 -3.54 -8.22
N ILE A 116 18.93 -3.56 -7.21
CA ILE A 116 20.11 -4.44 -7.20
C ILE A 116 19.65 -5.90 -7.31
N GLN A 117 18.63 -6.30 -6.54
CA GLN A 117 18.10 -7.67 -6.59
C GLN A 117 17.42 -7.97 -7.93
N ALA A 118 16.63 -7.05 -8.46
CA ALA A 118 15.97 -7.20 -9.76
C ALA A 118 17.00 -7.36 -10.90
N VAL A 119 18.03 -6.52 -10.92
CA VAL A 119 19.13 -6.62 -11.88
C VAL A 119 19.86 -7.95 -11.73
N ASN A 120 20.19 -8.36 -10.50
CA ASN A 120 20.83 -9.65 -10.24
C ASN A 120 19.99 -10.81 -10.79
N THR A 121 18.68 -10.81 -10.56
CA THR A 121 17.77 -11.83 -11.10
C THR A 121 17.77 -11.82 -12.63
N VAL A 122 17.65 -10.67 -13.28
CA VAL A 122 17.64 -10.57 -14.76
C VAL A 122 18.97 -11.00 -15.39
N MET A 123 20.09 -10.77 -14.70
CA MET A 123 21.42 -11.15 -15.20
C MET A 123 21.69 -12.65 -15.09
N HIS A 124 21.07 -13.34 -14.14
CA HIS A 124 21.33 -14.76 -13.85
C HIS A 124 20.18 -15.70 -14.22
N THR A 125 19.01 -15.17 -14.60
CA THR A 125 17.83 -15.95 -14.95
C THR A 125 17.10 -15.35 -16.14
N THR A 126 16.44 -16.20 -16.94
CA THR A 126 15.52 -15.74 -17.99
C THR A 126 14.12 -15.62 -17.41
N LEU A 127 13.64 -14.38 -17.26
CA LEU A 127 12.28 -14.12 -16.81
C LEU A 127 11.27 -14.32 -17.94
N ASP A 128 10.13 -14.95 -17.63
CA ASP A 128 9.00 -15.05 -18.55
C ASP A 128 8.46 -13.62 -18.84
N PRO A 129 8.40 -13.18 -20.12
CA PRO A 129 7.87 -11.87 -20.49
C PRO A 129 6.42 -11.65 -20.02
N THR A 130 5.62 -12.71 -19.98
CA THR A 130 4.24 -12.68 -19.50
C THR A 130 4.20 -12.39 -18.01
N VAL A 131 4.99 -13.13 -17.22
CA VAL A 131 5.10 -12.93 -15.77
C VAL A 131 5.59 -11.51 -15.48
N THR A 132 6.63 -11.05 -16.17
CA THR A 132 7.19 -9.71 -16.00
C THR A 132 6.15 -8.63 -16.28
N SER A 133 5.43 -8.75 -17.40
CA SER A 133 4.37 -7.80 -17.78
C SER A 133 3.23 -7.78 -16.76
N LEU A 134 2.79 -8.96 -16.32
CA LEU A 134 1.75 -9.09 -15.30
C LEU A 134 2.20 -8.54 -13.94
N SER A 135 3.45 -8.73 -13.53
CA SER A 135 4.01 -8.16 -12.30
C SER A 135 4.00 -6.63 -12.32
N ILE A 136 4.35 -6.01 -13.45
CA ILE A 136 4.30 -4.54 -13.61
C ILE A 136 2.86 -4.04 -13.55
N ILE A 137 1.94 -4.69 -14.27
CA ILE A 137 0.51 -4.33 -14.25
C ILE A 137 -0.06 -4.47 -12.84
N PHE A 138 0.24 -5.58 -12.17
CA PHE A 138 -0.21 -5.82 -10.80
C PHE A 138 0.32 -4.74 -9.85
N SER A 139 1.60 -4.42 -9.92
CA SER A 139 2.23 -3.38 -9.08
C SER A 139 1.61 -2.00 -9.30
N LEU A 140 1.27 -1.64 -10.54
CA LEU A 140 0.55 -0.39 -10.84
C LEU A 140 -0.85 -0.35 -10.23
N ILE A 141 -1.57 -1.48 -10.26
CA ILE A 141 -2.92 -1.59 -9.71
C ILE A 141 -2.89 -1.59 -8.18
N VAL A 142 -1.94 -2.28 -7.54
CA VAL A 142 -1.70 -2.23 -6.09
C VAL A 142 -1.38 -0.80 -5.66
N GLY A 143 -0.41 -0.17 -6.34
CA GLY A 143 -0.06 1.23 -6.09
C GLY A 143 -1.25 2.17 -6.23
N LEU A 144 -2.09 2.00 -7.25
CA LEU A 144 -3.33 2.79 -7.40
C LEU A 144 -4.28 2.55 -6.22
N THR A 145 -4.53 1.29 -5.89
CA THR A 145 -5.59 0.87 -4.97
C THR A 145 -5.25 1.22 -3.54
N GLU A 146 -4.06 0.84 -3.08
CA GLU A 146 -3.63 1.06 -1.71
C GLU A 146 -3.37 2.54 -1.42
N GLU A 147 -2.81 3.30 -2.38
CA GLU A 147 -2.64 4.74 -2.20
C GLU A 147 -3.98 5.46 -2.18
N THR A 148 -4.94 5.06 -3.03
CA THR A 148 -6.31 5.58 -2.94
C THR A 148 -6.95 5.28 -1.59
N ALA A 149 -6.83 4.06 -1.08
CA ALA A 149 -7.39 3.68 0.22
C ALA A 149 -6.83 4.53 1.36
N PHE A 150 -5.51 4.57 1.50
CA PHE A 150 -4.87 5.12 2.68
C PHE A 150 -4.54 6.61 2.56
N ARG A 151 -4.07 7.09 1.40
CA ARG A 151 -3.70 8.50 1.23
C ARG A 151 -4.90 9.28 0.72
N GLY A 152 -5.56 8.78 -0.32
CA GLY A 152 -6.74 9.41 -0.91
C GLY A 152 -7.91 9.53 0.07
N ILE A 153 -8.38 8.41 0.63
CA ILE A 153 -9.61 8.38 1.45
C ILE A 153 -9.30 8.58 2.94
N MET A 154 -8.43 7.75 3.53
CA MET A 154 -8.20 7.77 4.98
C MET A 154 -7.45 9.03 5.45
N LEU A 155 -6.27 9.31 4.90
CA LEU A 155 -5.52 10.53 5.20
C LEU A 155 -6.27 11.78 4.70
N GLY A 156 -6.89 11.70 3.51
CA GLY A 156 -7.75 12.75 2.98
C GLY A 156 -8.87 13.15 3.94
N ASN A 157 -9.50 12.19 4.65
CA ASN A 157 -10.45 12.48 5.72
C ASN A 157 -9.77 13.27 6.85
N LEU A 158 -8.66 12.79 7.39
CA LEU A 158 -7.92 13.45 8.48
C LEU A 158 -7.46 14.88 8.11
N LEU A 159 -7.19 15.13 6.83
CA LEU A 159 -6.77 16.42 6.30
C LEU A 159 -7.92 17.44 6.17
N LYS A 160 -9.19 17.04 6.25
CA LYS A 160 -10.35 17.98 6.20
C LYS A 160 -10.47 18.87 7.44
N HIS A 161 -9.78 18.56 8.54
CA HIS A 161 -9.87 19.35 9.77
C HIS A 161 -9.46 20.81 9.55
N SER A 162 -10.22 21.80 10.01
CA SER A 162 -9.98 23.21 9.64
C SER A 162 -8.84 23.91 10.38
N ASN A 163 -8.42 23.42 11.56
CA ASN A 163 -7.40 24.07 12.39
C ASN A 163 -6.21 23.13 12.66
N LYS A 164 -5.40 22.88 11.62
CA LYS A 164 -4.29 21.92 11.65
C LYS A 164 -3.00 22.62 12.11
N SER A 165 -2.44 22.20 13.25
CA SER A 165 -1.06 22.53 13.60
C SER A 165 -0.08 21.67 12.80
N LEU A 166 1.20 22.04 12.76
CA LEU A 166 2.24 21.18 12.14
C LEU A 166 2.32 19.82 12.87
N SER A 167 2.21 19.83 14.20
CA SER A 167 2.11 18.60 15.01
C SER A 167 0.91 17.73 14.63
N TYR A 168 -0.24 18.34 14.30
CA TYR A 168 -1.39 17.59 13.82
C TYR A 168 -1.10 16.88 12.49
N TYR A 169 -0.49 17.57 11.50
CA TYR A 169 -0.08 16.95 10.25
C TYR A 169 0.88 15.78 10.46
N PHE A 170 1.83 15.93 11.38
CA PHE A 170 2.77 14.87 11.72
C PHE A 170 2.07 13.64 12.29
N VAL A 171 1.18 13.84 13.28
CA VAL A 171 0.43 12.75 13.91
C VAL A 171 -0.44 12.00 12.92
N ILE A 172 -1.18 12.67 12.04
CA ILE A 172 -2.07 11.99 11.09
C ILE A 172 -1.30 11.17 10.05
N VAL A 173 -0.09 11.59 9.69
CA VAL A 173 0.80 10.83 8.81
C VAL A 173 1.32 9.57 9.51
N LEU A 174 1.67 9.65 10.80
CA LEU A 174 2.05 8.47 11.57
C LEU A 174 0.87 7.49 11.70
N VAL A 175 -0.30 8.00 12.09
CA VAL A 175 -1.51 7.19 12.24
C VAL A 175 -1.81 6.46 10.94
N GLN A 176 -1.89 7.17 9.81
CA GLN A 176 -2.15 6.54 8.52
C GLN A 176 -1.05 5.53 8.15
N GLY A 177 0.23 5.86 8.35
CA GLY A 177 1.34 4.97 8.06
C GLY A 177 1.27 3.65 8.84
N PHE A 178 0.95 3.70 10.14
CA PHE A 178 0.78 2.49 10.94
C PHE A 178 -0.47 1.70 10.58
N PHE A 179 -1.57 2.34 10.20
CA PHE A 179 -2.73 1.62 9.66
C PHE A 179 -2.42 0.93 8.33
N PHE A 180 -1.62 1.56 7.47
CA PHE A 180 -1.15 0.98 6.22
C PHE A 180 -0.25 -0.25 6.46
N GLY A 181 0.74 -0.13 7.35
CA GLY A 181 1.55 -1.28 7.75
C GLY A 181 0.72 -2.37 8.42
N GLY A 182 -0.18 -2.00 9.32
CA GLY A 182 -1.07 -2.92 10.05
C GLY A 182 -2.00 -3.73 9.15
N LEU A 183 -2.36 -3.25 7.95
CA LEU A 183 -3.13 -4.02 6.98
C LEU A 183 -2.45 -5.36 6.66
N HIS A 184 -1.13 -5.41 6.66
CA HIS A 184 -0.37 -6.60 6.32
C HIS A 184 -0.48 -7.74 7.34
N LEU A 185 -1.05 -7.49 8.53
CA LEU A 185 -1.39 -8.54 9.49
C LEU A 185 -2.38 -9.57 8.94
N VAL A 186 -3.15 -9.24 7.89
CA VAL A 186 -3.99 -10.20 7.16
C VAL A 186 -3.17 -11.38 6.58
N ASN A 187 -1.85 -11.22 6.45
CA ASN A 187 -0.95 -12.23 5.90
C ASN A 187 -0.58 -13.33 6.90
N LEU A 188 -0.91 -13.19 8.20
CA LEU A 188 -0.64 -14.22 9.21
C LEU A 188 -1.31 -15.57 8.91
N GLY A 189 -2.35 -15.60 8.08
CA GLY A 189 -2.96 -16.85 7.61
C GLY A 189 -2.14 -17.62 6.56
N ARG A 190 -1.08 -17.01 5.99
CA ARG A 190 -0.27 -17.56 4.88
C ARG A 190 1.25 -17.45 5.07
N GLN A 191 1.71 -16.57 5.95
CA GLN A 191 3.12 -16.31 6.23
C GLN A 191 3.43 -16.52 7.72
N THR A 192 4.71 -16.72 8.04
CA THR A 192 5.16 -16.77 9.44
C THR A 192 5.02 -15.39 10.08
N PHE A 193 4.81 -15.36 11.40
CA PHE A 193 4.77 -14.10 12.16
C PHE A 193 6.02 -13.26 11.91
N SER A 194 7.19 -13.90 11.82
CA SER A 194 8.47 -13.27 11.57
C SER A 194 8.48 -12.43 10.28
N VAL A 195 8.05 -13.02 9.17
CA VAL A 195 7.98 -12.35 7.87
C VAL A 195 6.92 -11.26 7.89
N THR A 196 5.70 -11.57 8.36
CA THR A 196 4.61 -10.61 8.41
C THR A 196 4.93 -9.40 9.28
N PHE A 197 5.57 -9.60 10.44
CA PHE A 197 5.94 -8.49 11.33
C PHE A 197 7.00 -7.59 10.70
N SER A 198 8.00 -8.16 10.02
CA SER A 198 8.98 -7.37 9.27
C SER A 198 8.32 -6.54 8.16
N GLN A 199 7.33 -7.12 7.48
CA GLN A 199 6.53 -6.45 6.45
C GLN A 199 5.70 -5.30 7.04
N VAL A 200 5.09 -5.49 8.22
CA VAL A 200 4.34 -4.42 8.92
C VAL A 200 5.25 -3.23 9.23
N ILE A 201 6.48 -3.46 9.72
CA ILE A 201 7.45 -2.38 10.00
C ILE A 201 7.84 -1.67 8.71
N TYR A 202 8.21 -2.44 7.68
CA TYR A 202 8.59 -1.93 6.36
C TYR A 202 7.49 -1.08 5.72
N ALA A 203 6.28 -1.63 5.62
CA ALA A 203 5.13 -0.96 5.05
C ALA A 203 4.74 0.28 5.88
N SER A 204 4.86 0.24 7.21
CA SER A 204 4.65 1.44 8.04
C SER A 204 5.64 2.56 7.70
N ALA A 205 6.92 2.22 7.52
CA ALA A 205 7.97 3.19 7.19
C ALA A 205 7.72 3.89 5.84
N ILE A 206 7.39 3.12 4.80
CA ILE A 206 7.02 3.67 3.48
C ILE A 206 5.69 4.42 3.56
N GLY A 207 4.74 3.87 4.32
CA GLY A 207 3.45 4.46 4.68
C GLY A 207 3.57 5.92 5.11
N ILE A 208 4.43 6.15 6.10
CA ILE A 208 4.73 7.45 6.67
C ILE A 208 5.28 8.41 5.61
N ILE A 209 6.25 7.98 4.81
CA ILE A 209 6.86 8.85 3.79
C ILE A 209 5.86 9.23 2.69
N PHE A 210 5.06 8.30 2.20
CA PHE A 210 3.99 8.62 1.23
C PHE A 210 2.92 9.53 1.86
N GLY A 211 2.64 9.38 3.16
CA GLY A 211 1.80 10.34 3.89
C GLY A 211 2.40 11.76 3.92
N VAL A 212 3.71 11.90 4.12
CA VAL A 212 4.44 13.18 4.01
C VAL A 212 4.29 13.74 2.59
N VAL A 213 4.60 12.95 1.57
CA VAL A 213 4.53 13.34 0.15
C VAL A 213 3.13 13.86 -0.18
N TYR A 214 2.08 13.09 0.15
CA TYR A 214 0.72 13.48 -0.13
C TYR A 214 0.37 14.78 0.60
N THR A 215 0.64 14.87 1.90
CA THR A 215 0.35 16.06 2.71
C THR A 215 1.06 17.32 2.20
N LYS A 216 2.29 17.19 1.68
CA LYS A 216 3.13 18.32 1.24
C LYS A 216 2.89 18.74 -0.21
N THR A 217 2.34 17.86 -1.04
CA THR A 217 2.17 18.12 -2.48
C THR A 217 0.70 18.18 -2.90
N GLY A 218 -0.17 17.48 -2.18
CA GLY A 218 -1.53 17.16 -2.57
C GLY A 218 -1.60 16.24 -3.80
N SER A 219 -0.52 15.54 -4.17
CA SER A 219 -0.44 14.81 -5.43
C SER A 219 -0.37 13.30 -5.17
N LEU A 220 -1.50 12.60 -5.34
CA LEU A 220 -1.60 11.17 -5.12
C LEU A 220 -0.78 10.35 -6.14
N ILE A 221 -0.68 10.83 -7.38
CA ILE A 221 0.03 10.12 -8.45
C ILE A 221 1.52 9.88 -8.14
N ILE A 222 2.13 10.74 -7.31
CA ILE A 222 3.54 10.56 -6.92
C ILE A 222 3.69 9.31 -6.06
N THR A 223 2.78 9.12 -5.10
CA THR A 223 2.84 7.96 -4.20
C THR A 223 2.42 6.70 -4.95
N ILE A 224 1.42 6.78 -5.85
CA ILE A 224 1.01 5.65 -6.71
C ILE A 224 2.20 5.14 -7.53
N LEU A 225 2.91 6.03 -8.23
CA LEU A 225 4.02 5.63 -9.10
C LEU A 225 5.22 5.15 -8.29
N ALA A 226 5.53 5.79 -7.16
CA ALA A 226 6.62 5.36 -6.30
C ALA A 226 6.33 3.98 -5.68
N HIS A 227 5.11 3.74 -5.20
CA HIS A 227 4.68 2.45 -4.68
C HIS A 227 4.77 1.37 -5.76
N ALA A 228 4.17 1.62 -6.93
CA ALA A 228 4.18 0.69 -8.05
C ALA A 228 5.62 0.34 -8.49
N LEU A 229 6.55 1.29 -8.44
CA LEU A 229 7.94 1.04 -8.77
C LEU A 229 8.64 0.14 -7.74
N ILE A 230 8.41 0.37 -6.44
CA ILE A 230 8.96 -0.48 -5.36
C ILE A 230 8.50 -1.92 -5.55
N ASP A 231 7.21 -2.11 -5.76
CA ASP A 231 6.58 -3.43 -5.92
C ASP A 231 7.00 -4.10 -7.22
N ALA A 232 7.06 -3.36 -8.34
CA ALA A 232 7.50 -3.92 -9.61
C ALA A 232 8.93 -4.45 -9.52
N LEU A 233 9.83 -3.68 -8.91
CA LEU A 233 11.21 -4.14 -8.70
C LEU A 233 11.26 -5.36 -7.75
N ALA A 234 10.43 -5.39 -6.70
CA ALA A 234 10.37 -6.55 -5.81
C ALA A 234 9.85 -7.81 -6.50
N PHE A 235 8.79 -7.70 -7.32
CA PHE A 235 8.26 -8.82 -8.09
C PHE A 235 9.14 -9.25 -9.26
N ILE A 236 9.96 -8.36 -9.82
CA ILE A 236 10.99 -8.73 -10.81
C ILE A 236 12.15 -9.45 -10.12
N ALA A 237 12.53 -9.01 -8.92
CA ALA A 237 13.56 -9.66 -8.11
C ALA A 237 13.16 -11.08 -7.71
N ASP A 238 11.90 -11.27 -7.28
CA ASP A 238 11.35 -12.58 -6.95
C ASP A 238 9.87 -12.70 -7.39
N PRO A 239 9.61 -13.17 -8.63
CA PRO A 239 8.25 -13.38 -9.12
C PRO A 239 7.49 -14.46 -8.33
N SER A 240 8.21 -15.36 -7.64
CA SER A 240 7.59 -16.42 -6.83
C SER A 240 7.05 -15.90 -5.50
N ALA A 241 7.40 -14.67 -5.11
CA ALA A 241 6.88 -14.01 -3.91
C ALA A 241 5.35 -13.92 -3.88
N ILE A 242 4.69 -13.87 -5.05
CA ILE A 242 3.21 -13.90 -5.15
C ILE A 242 2.62 -15.25 -4.72
N LEU A 243 3.41 -16.33 -4.82
CA LEU A 243 3.04 -17.68 -4.42
C LEU A 243 3.49 -18.00 -2.98
N ALA A 244 4.43 -17.21 -2.44
CA ALA A 244 5.18 -17.56 -1.25
C ALA A 244 4.28 -17.90 -0.05
N LYS A 245 4.36 -19.18 0.32
CA LYS A 245 3.86 -19.77 1.55
C LYS A 245 5.04 -20.31 2.34
N ASN A 246 4.95 -20.24 3.67
CA ASN A 246 6.00 -20.72 4.56
C ASN A 246 7.36 -20.06 4.28
N ALA A 247 7.35 -18.75 3.98
CA ALA A 247 8.58 -17.97 3.90
C ALA A 247 9.39 -18.18 5.19
N ALA A 248 10.68 -18.50 5.01
CA ALA A 248 11.61 -18.75 6.10
C ALA A 248 11.56 -17.60 7.12
N THR A 249 11.78 -17.92 8.39
CA THR A 249 11.97 -16.90 9.43
C THR A 249 13.06 -15.94 8.99
N VAL A 250 12.78 -14.63 9.05
CA VAL A 250 13.82 -13.62 8.77
C VAL A 250 14.85 -13.63 9.91
N PRO A 251 16.14 -13.40 9.63
CA PRO A 251 17.16 -13.27 10.66
C PRO A 251 16.78 -12.22 11.70
N SER A 252 17.14 -12.43 12.97
CA SER A 252 16.82 -11.49 14.06
C SER A 252 17.39 -10.08 13.82
N ALA A 253 18.57 -9.99 13.18
CA ALA A 253 19.19 -8.72 12.78
C ALA A 253 18.30 -7.89 11.83
N THR A 254 17.41 -8.53 11.05
CA THR A 254 16.47 -7.84 10.15
C THR A 254 15.53 -6.92 10.93
N TYR A 255 15.08 -7.29 12.13
CA TYR A 255 14.21 -6.42 12.93
C TYR A 255 14.92 -5.17 13.43
N LEU A 256 16.20 -5.28 13.77
CA LEU A 256 16.99 -4.11 14.19
C LEU A 256 17.15 -3.13 13.03
N VAL A 257 17.48 -3.63 11.84
CA VAL A 257 17.60 -2.81 10.62
C VAL A 257 16.25 -2.17 10.28
N MET A 258 15.16 -2.95 10.25
CA MET A 258 13.82 -2.44 9.92
C MET A 258 13.33 -1.42 10.96
N GLY A 259 13.59 -1.66 12.25
CA GLY A 259 13.30 -0.71 13.32
C GLY A 259 14.09 0.58 13.17
N GLY A 260 15.38 0.50 12.85
CA GLY A 260 16.22 1.66 12.56
C GLY A 260 15.71 2.46 11.36
N ILE A 261 15.30 1.79 10.28
CA ILE A 261 14.70 2.43 9.11
C ILE A 261 13.38 3.12 9.48
N LEU A 262 12.49 2.46 10.24
CA LEU A 262 11.24 3.07 10.68
C LEU A 262 11.50 4.33 11.52
N LEU A 263 12.43 4.29 12.47
CA LEU A 263 12.80 5.44 13.28
C LEU A 263 13.38 6.57 12.43
N PHE A 264 14.22 6.24 11.45
CA PHE A 264 14.73 7.22 10.48
C PHE A 264 13.60 7.87 9.67
N MET A 265 12.62 7.09 9.19
CA MET A 265 11.47 7.63 8.45
C MET A 265 10.57 8.52 9.32
N ILE A 266 10.37 8.16 10.59
CA ILE A 266 9.64 8.99 11.56
C ILE A 266 10.38 10.31 11.79
N ALA A 267 11.70 10.26 12.01
CA ALA A 267 12.53 11.45 12.20
C ALA A 267 12.52 12.35 10.95
N TYR A 268 12.64 11.78 9.75
CA TYR A 268 12.53 12.51 8.50
C TYR A 268 11.16 13.16 8.33
N ALA A 269 10.07 12.44 8.63
CA ALA A 269 8.72 12.97 8.59
C ALA A 269 8.53 14.11 9.58
N ALA A 270 9.07 13.97 10.81
CA ALA A 270 9.05 15.02 11.82
C ALA A 270 9.79 16.26 11.31
N LEU A 271 11.02 16.12 10.82
CA LEU A 271 11.81 17.22 10.28
C LEU A 271 11.08 17.95 9.13
N THR A 272 10.53 17.17 8.19
CA THR A 272 9.90 17.70 6.97
C THR A 272 8.56 18.43 7.24
N ILE A 273 7.80 17.96 8.24
CA ILE A 273 6.50 18.53 8.59
C ILE A 273 6.64 19.63 9.64
N LEU A 274 7.40 19.41 10.72
CA LEU A 274 7.47 20.34 11.85
C LEU A 274 8.26 21.61 11.52
N LEU A 275 9.17 21.57 10.54
CA LEU A 275 9.86 22.76 10.03
C LEU A 275 9.18 23.40 8.82
N ALA A 276 8.00 22.92 8.43
CA ALA A 276 7.30 23.44 7.26
C ALA A 276 6.64 24.81 7.51
N ASP A 277 6.49 25.58 6.44
CA ASP A 277 5.61 26.75 6.43
C ASP A 277 4.14 26.30 6.54
N LYS A 278 3.55 26.55 7.72
CA LYS A 278 2.15 26.22 8.03
C LYS A 278 1.16 26.87 7.06
N SER A 279 1.42 28.10 6.62
CA SER A 279 0.53 28.82 5.69
C SER A 279 0.51 28.15 4.32
N LYS A 280 1.67 27.71 3.83
CA LYS A 280 1.80 26.98 2.56
C LYS A 280 1.09 25.63 2.64
N MET A 281 1.30 24.86 3.72
CA MET A 281 0.61 23.57 3.93
C MET A 281 -0.90 23.74 4.02
N THR A 282 -1.38 24.75 4.75
CA THR A 282 -2.82 25.00 4.90
C THR A 282 -3.48 25.32 3.56
N ARG A 283 -2.83 26.12 2.70
CA ARG A 283 -3.31 26.41 1.33
C ARG A 283 -3.40 25.19 0.41
N ILE A 284 -2.70 24.09 0.71
CA ILE A 284 -2.84 22.84 -0.06
C ILE A 284 -4.18 22.16 0.25
N TRP A 285 -4.70 22.35 1.46
CA TRP A 285 -5.86 21.62 2.01
C TRP A 285 -7.03 22.54 2.38
N GLN A 286 -7.02 23.76 1.86
CA GLN A 286 -8.19 24.62 1.68
C GLN A 286 -8.74 24.40 0.27
#